data_AF-A0A562S6K6-F1
#
_entry.id   AF-A0A562S6K6-F1
#
_cell.length_a   1.000
_cell.length_b   1.000
_cell.length_c   1.000
_cell.angle_alpha   90.00
_cell.angle_beta   90.00
_cell.angle_gamma   90.00
#
_symmetry.space_group_name_H-M   'P 1'
#
loop_
_entity.id
_entity.type
_entity.pdbx_description
1 polymer ?
#
loop_
_entity_poly.entity_id
_entity_poly.type
_entity_poly.pdbx_seq_one_letter_code
_entity_poly.pdbx_strand_id
1 'polypeptide(L)'
;MDPSGYSPFCSGREGKMLNAVRLFFQTPRPAGSEVEALAADVFGYAGVGEAASLMVSGPDEASVMLKDLWMFPDRAFRQGLVDIWGGRGWEASGIRNLCTALFQEQPFARLDTGGVIVDLPLSAAEISHFVGRLCLHRHMAPELLEEIRSIEPLSLAMDMVLTLWTSGMDVLEGRAEILKRLVAKEKGNQHFSEFFNLMVKVMAEAPMDVPWPQPLLHARRRLEQRYSGAKRVAAALERGTMETLLLSGDRVLDADPERVAEELYLAESLLHSLWPGALPWDAGVQSREFDFENN
;
A
#
# COMPACT_ATOMS: atom_id res chain seq x y z
N MET A 1 14.66 -9.06 45.56
CA MET A 1 13.90 -9.05 44.30
C MET A 1 13.65 -7.59 43.98
N ASP A 2 14.39 -7.04 43.03
CA ASP A 2 14.13 -5.70 42.51
C ASP A 2 12.95 -5.76 41.53
N PRO A 3 11.87 -4.98 41.73
CA PRO A 3 10.73 -4.93 40.84
C PRO A 3 10.81 -3.70 39.90
N SER A 4 11.98 -3.41 39.34
CA SER A 4 12.20 -2.23 38.49
C SER A 4 12.16 -2.57 37.00
N GLY A 5 11.29 -1.85 36.30
CA GLY A 5 11.04 -1.88 34.87
C GLY A 5 12.28 -2.01 33.99
N TYR A 6 12.26 -3.05 33.17
CA TYR A 6 12.95 -3.00 31.89
C TYR A 6 12.13 -2.12 30.95
N SER A 7 12.50 -0.85 30.84
CA SER A 7 12.26 -0.09 29.61
C SER A 7 13.34 -0.54 28.63
N PRO A 8 13.01 -1.18 27.49
CA PRO A 8 14.01 -1.40 26.46
C PRO A 8 14.41 -0.02 25.94
N PHE A 9 15.61 0.44 26.32
CA PHE A 9 16.12 1.75 25.90
C PHE A 9 16.22 1.80 24.37
N CYS A 10 15.20 2.34 23.70
CA CYS A 10 15.26 2.69 22.30
C CYS A 10 16.25 3.84 22.14
N SER A 11 17.46 3.55 21.68
CA SER A 11 18.51 4.55 21.44
C SER A 11 18.81 4.68 19.94
N GLY A 12 19.47 5.77 19.55
CA GLY A 12 19.82 6.01 18.14
C GLY A 12 18.59 6.08 17.23
N ARG A 13 18.55 5.22 16.21
CA ARG A 13 17.47 5.16 15.21
C ARG A 13 16.13 4.72 15.80
N GLU A 14 16.15 3.77 16.74
CA GLU A 14 14.94 3.28 17.42
C GLU A 14 14.27 4.39 18.20
N GLY A 15 15.05 5.17 18.96
CA GLY A 15 14.54 6.32 19.70
C GLY A 15 13.97 7.42 18.80
N LYS A 16 14.59 7.66 17.63
CA LYS A 16 14.05 8.62 16.64
C LYS A 16 12.72 8.14 16.07
N MET A 17 12.60 6.86 15.70
CA MET A 17 11.34 6.29 15.20
C MET A 17 10.25 6.30 16.27
N LEU A 18 10.59 5.90 17.50
CA LEU A 18 9.67 5.95 18.64
C LEU A 18 9.11 7.36 18.83
N ASN A 19 9.96 8.38 18.83
CA ASN A 19 9.52 9.77 18.96
C ASN A 19 8.63 10.21 17.78
N ALA A 20 8.96 9.81 16.55
CA ALA A 20 8.18 10.18 15.36
C ALA A 20 6.78 9.54 15.40
N VAL A 21 6.70 8.23 15.69
CA VAL A 21 5.42 7.51 15.79
C VAL A 21 4.60 8.01 16.99
N ARG A 22 5.25 8.31 18.12
CA ARG A 22 4.58 8.90 19.27
C ARG A 22 3.96 10.24 18.90
N LEU A 23 4.69 11.11 18.22
CA LEU A 23 4.16 12.39 17.77
C LEU A 23 2.99 12.20 16.78
N PHE A 24 3.08 11.23 15.88
CA PHE A 24 2.00 10.88 14.96
C PHE A 24 0.70 10.48 15.67
N PHE A 25 0.79 9.64 16.71
CA PHE A 25 -0.39 9.25 17.49
C PHE A 25 -0.88 10.34 18.44
N GLN A 26 0.00 11.22 18.93
CA GLN A 26 -0.36 12.32 19.83
C GLN A 26 -0.91 13.56 19.11
N THR A 27 -0.64 13.70 17.82
CA THR A 27 -1.16 14.79 17.02
C THR A 27 -2.61 14.47 16.64
N PRO A 28 -3.60 15.29 17.06
CA PRO A 28 -4.98 15.08 16.66
C PRO A 28 -5.13 15.14 15.14
N ARG A 29 -5.78 14.14 14.55
CA ARG A 29 -6.07 14.11 13.10
C ARG A 29 -7.55 13.83 12.87
N PRO A 30 -8.19 14.44 11.86
CA PRO A 30 -9.56 14.10 11.50
C PRO A 30 -9.64 12.65 11.00
N ALA A 31 -10.85 12.07 10.99
CA ALA A 31 -11.09 10.75 10.40
C ALA A 31 -10.73 10.74 8.90
N GLY A 32 -11.07 11.83 8.19
CA GLY A 32 -10.78 11.99 6.77
C GLY A 32 -11.84 11.34 5.89
N SER A 33 -11.94 11.83 4.65
CA SER A 33 -13.01 11.47 3.71
C SER A 33 -13.03 9.99 3.35
N GLU A 34 -11.88 9.31 3.33
CA GLU A 34 -11.79 7.88 2.98
C GLU A 34 -12.36 6.98 4.09
N VAL A 35 -12.12 7.34 5.35
CA VAL A 35 -12.67 6.62 6.51
C VAL A 35 -14.18 6.83 6.58
N GLU A 36 -14.63 8.06 6.32
CA GLU A 36 -16.06 8.41 6.26
C GLU A 36 -16.77 7.70 5.10
N ALA A 37 -16.16 7.65 3.92
CA ALA A 37 -16.70 6.93 2.76
C ALA A 37 -16.80 5.42 3.04
N LEU A 38 -15.75 4.81 3.61
CA LEU A 38 -15.79 3.38 3.97
C LEU A 38 -16.87 3.10 5.03
N ALA A 39 -17.02 4.00 6.01
CA ALA A 39 -18.07 3.91 7.03
C ALA A 39 -19.48 3.99 6.44
N ALA A 40 -19.69 4.87 5.46
CA ALA A 40 -20.96 5.01 4.76
C ALA A 40 -21.27 3.82 3.86
N ASP A 41 -20.33 3.44 3.00
CA ASP A 41 -20.55 2.48 1.92
C ASP A 41 -20.64 1.03 2.43
N VAL A 42 -19.82 0.68 3.44
CA VAL A 42 -19.72 -0.71 3.93
C VAL A 42 -20.55 -0.93 5.18
N PHE A 43 -20.64 0.08 6.05
CA PHE A 43 -21.27 -0.08 7.36
C PHE A 43 -22.59 0.70 7.50
N GLY A 44 -22.92 1.61 6.56
CA GLY A 44 -24.20 2.32 6.52
C GLY A 44 -24.29 3.57 7.42
N TYR A 45 -23.16 4.16 7.82
CA TYR A 45 -23.09 5.29 8.76
C TYR A 45 -22.66 6.58 8.07
N ALA A 46 -23.32 7.70 8.38
CA ALA A 46 -23.14 8.97 7.68
C ALA A 46 -22.70 10.07 8.65
N GLY A 47 -21.39 10.14 8.93
CA GLY A 47 -20.79 11.31 9.56
C GLY A 47 -19.56 11.03 10.42
N VAL A 48 -18.80 12.09 10.68
CA VAL A 48 -17.53 12.08 11.45
C VAL A 48 -17.72 11.45 12.84
N GLY A 49 -18.80 11.80 13.56
CA GLY A 49 -19.06 11.29 14.90
C GLY A 49 -19.44 9.81 14.95
N GLU A 50 -20.11 9.30 13.92
CA GLU A 50 -20.50 7.89 13.82
C GLU A 50 -19.29 7.02 13.44
N ALA A 51 -18.50 7.46 12.46
CA ALA A 51 -17.23 6.80 12.11
C ALA A 51 -16.28 6.76 13.31
N ALA A 52 -16.15 7.87 14.05
CA ALA A 52 -15.36 7.92 15.28
C ALA A 52 -15.88 6.93 16.35
N SER A 53 -17.19 6.83 16.52
CA SER A 53 -17.80 5.91 17.49
C SER A 53 -17.53 4.44 17.13
N LEU A 54 -17.58 4.09 15.84
CA LEU A 54 -17.19 2.77 15.33
C LEU A 54 -15.72 2.46 15.55
N MET A 55 -14.85 3.45 15.32
CA MET A 55 -13.43 3.29 15.58
C MET A 55 -13.16 3.07 17.07
N VAL A 56 -13.88 3.72 17.99
CA VAL A 56 -13.65 3.57 19.44
C VAL A 56 -14.28 2.29 20.01
N SER A 57 -15.51 1.98 19.61
CA SER A 57 -16.36 0.98 20.29
C SER A 57 -17.14 0.06 19.35
N GLY A 58 -16.88 0.13 18.04
CA GLY A 58 -17.55 -0.71 17.05
C GLY A 58 -17.18 -2.19 17.15
N PRO A 59 -17.86 -3.06 16.37
CA PRO A 59 -17.44 -4.46 16.23
C PRO A 59 -15.97 -4.56 15.85
N ASP A 60 -15.26 -5.55 16.39
CA ASP A 60 -13.80 -5.68 16.26
C ASP A 60 -13.33 -5.56 14.80
N GLU A 61 -13.99 -6.23 13.85
CA GLU A 61 -13.59 -6.20 12.44
C GLU A 61 -13.76 -4.81 11.80
N ALA A 62 -14.92 -4.17 11.99
CA ALA A 62 -15.19 -2.84 11.44
C ALA A 62 -14.29 -1.76 12.08
N SER A 63 -14.10 -1.84 13.39
CA SER A 63 -13.21 -0.96 14.14
C SER A 63 -11.77 -1.10 13.64
N VAL A 64 -11.26 -2.34 13.53
CA VAL A 64 -9.90 -2.61 13.03
C VAL A 64 -9.71 -2.08 11.61
N MET A 65 -10.67 -2.31 10.69
CA MET A 65 -10.57 -1.82 9.32
C MET A 65 -10.53 -0.29 9.23
N LEU A 66 -11.42 0.41 9.94
CA LEU A 66 -11.47 1.87 9.93
C LEU A 66 -10.23 2.49 10.58
N LYS A 67 -9.78 1.93 11.71
CA LYS A 67 -8.53 2.35 12.35
C LYS A 67 -7.33 2.07 11.45
N ASP A 68 -7.29 0.93 10.78
CA ASP A 68 -6.16 0.59 9.91
C ASP A 68 -6.02 1.57 8.74
N LEU A 69 -7.16 1.94 8.13
CA LEU A 69 -7.25 2.96 7.10
C LEU A 69 -6.83 4.35 7.62
N TRP A 70 -7.34 4.76 8.78
CA TRP A 70 -6.99 6.05 9.40
C TRP A 70 -5.51 6.14 9.85
N MET A 71 -4.96 5.03 10.34
CA MET A 71 -3.56 4.92 10.71
C MET A 71 -2.65 4.72 9.49
N PHE A 72 -3.18 4.68 8.27
CA PHE A 72 -2.32 4.59 7.09
C PHE A 72 -1.38 5.81 7.05
N PRO A 73 -0.05 5.61 7.02
CA PRO A 73 0.90 6.70 7.18
C PRO A 73 0.82 7.61 5.96
N ASP A 74 0.46 8.88 6.13
CA ASP A 74 0.35 9.82 5.02
C ASP A 74 1.72 10.19 4.40
N ARG A 75 1.70 10.87 3.25
CA ARG A 75 2.93 11.27 2.54
C ARG A 75 3.87 12.12 3.40
N ALA A 76 3.32 13.05 4.19
CA ALA A 76 4.11 13.98 4.99
C ALA A 76 4.84 13.23 6.13
N PHE A 77 4.13 12.35 6.83
CA PHE A 77 4.70 11.51 7.87
C PHE A 77 5.80 10.62 7.31
N ARG A 78 5.54 9.92 6.19
CA ARG A 78 6.53 9.06 5.53
C ARG A 78 7.78 9.83 5.09
N GLN A 79 7.61 11.03 4.55
CA GLN A 79 8.72 11.90 4.19
C GLN A 79 9.58 12.27 5.41
N GLY A 80 8.95 12.53 6.55
CA GLY A 80 9.66 12.79 7.82
C GLY A 80 10.44 11.60 8.36
N LEU A 81 10.12 10.38 7.93
CA LEU A 81 10.81 9.15 8.34
C LEU A 81 12.02 8.79 7.47
N VAL A 82 12.21 9.46 6.32
CA VAL A 82 13.27 9.16 5.33
C VAL A 82 14.65 9.08 5.98
N ASP A 83 14.99 10.08 6.79
CA ASP A 83 16.30 10.17 7.43
C ASP A 83 16.45 9.15 8.56
N ILE A 84 15.34 8.73 9.17
CA ILE A 84 15.33 7.73 10.23
C ILE A 84 15.59 6.34 9.63
N TRP A 85 15.02 6.02 8.47
CA TRP A 85 15.24 4.73 7.82
C TRP A 85 16.68 4.51 7.34
N GLY A 86 17.41 5.57 7.00
CA GLY A 86 18.87 5.51 6.76
C GLY A 86 19.34 4.46 5.73
N GLY A 87 18.47 4.03 4.81
CA GLY A 87 18.78 3.06 3.75
C GLY A 87 19.02 1.61 4.19
N ARG A 88 18.82 1.27 5.47
CA ARG A 88 18.95 -0.12 5.97
C ARG A 88 17.62 -0.62 6.51
N GLY A 89 17.28 -1.88 6.27
CA GLY A 89 16.14 -2.53 6.93
C GLY A 89 16.25 -2.44 8.45
N TRP A 90 15.13 -2.51 9.16
CA TRP A 90 15.13 -2.68 10.61
C TRP A 90 15.59 -4.10 10.96
N GLU A 91 15.85 -4.39 12.24
CA GLU A 91 16.05 -5.77 12.71
C GLU A 91 14.77 -6.25 13.40
N ALA A 92 14.48 -7.55 13.40
CA ALA A 92 13.23 -8.07 13.96
C ALA A 92 13.16 -7.83 15.49
N SER A 93 14.32 -7.83 16.14
CA SER A 93 14.52 -7.41 17.53
C SER A 93 14.16 -5.93 17.72
N GLY A 94 14.66 -5.05 16.86
CA GLY A 94 14.38 -3.60 16.91
C GLY A 94 12.92 -3.26 16.66
N ILE A 95 12.26 -3.95 15.73
CA ILE A 95 10.81 -3.84 15.51
C ILE A 95 10.05 -4.24 16.78
N ARG A 96 10.41 -5.38 17.38
CA ARG A 96 9.75 -5.88 18.60
C ARG A 96 9.93 -4.93 19.78
N ASN A 97 11.13 -4.38 19.96
CA ASN A 97 11.43 -3.39 20.99
C ASN A 97 10.60 -2.12 20.78
N LEU A 98 10.55 -1.61 19.55
CA LEU A 98 9.74 -0.45 19.18
C LEU A 98 8.25 -0.67 19.43
N CYS A 99 7.68 -1.81 19.02
CA CYS A 99 6.28 -2.14 19.29
C CYS A 99 5.99 -2.19 20.79
N THR A 100 6.90 -2.77 21.57
CA THR A 100 6.76 -2.91 23.02
C THR A 100 6.81 -1.55 23.71
N ALA A 101 7.79 -0.71 23.36
CA ALA A 101 7.90 0.65 23.88
C ALA A 101 6.69 1.50 23.50
N LEU A 102 6.24 1.46 22.24
CA LEU A 102 5.06 2.19 21.78
C LEU A 102 3.80 1.77 22.51
N PHE A 103 3.57 0.47 22.71
CA PHE A 103 2.38 0.01 23.43
C PHE A 103 2.40 0.42 24.90
N GLN A 104 3.57 0.46 25.54
CA GLN A 104 3.71 0.92 26.93
C GLN A 104 3.53 2.44 27.08
N GLU A 105 4.06 3.23 26.15
CA GLU A 105 4.06 4.69 26.23
C GLU A 105 2.83 5.35 25.58
N GLN A 106 2.26 4.72 24.55
CA GLN A 106 1.24 5.32 23.68
C GLN A 106 0.19 4.27 23.23
N PRO A 107 -0.63 3.72 24.15
CA PRO A 107 -1.67 2.73 23.83
C PRO A 107 -2.95 3.36 23.20
N PHE A 108 -2.87 4.59 22.73
CA PHE A 108 -4.00 5.30 22.10
C PHE A 108 -3.49 6.27 21.04
N ALA A 109 -4.35 6.68 20.12
CA ALA A 109 -4.11 7.77 19.18
C ALA A 109 -5.17 8.87 19.33
N ARG A 110 -4.87 10.10 18.91
CA ARG A 110 -5.80 11.23 19.02
C ARG A 110 -6.56 11.46 17.73
N LEU A 111 -7.88 11.32 17.81
CA LEU A 111 -8.82 11.58 16.73
C LEU A 111 -9.50 12.93 16.96
N ASP A 112 -9.53 13.79 15.95
CA ASP A 112 -10.32 15.03 15.93
C ASP A 112 -11.67 14.76 15.26
N THR A 113 -12.76 15.00 15.98
CA THR A 113 -14.14 14.78 15.50
C THR A 113 -14.87 16.10 15.18
N GLY A 114 -14.12 17.12 14.74
CA GLY A 114 -14.68 18.42 14.36
C GLY A 114 -14.70 19.39 15.54
N GLY A 115 -13.60 19.45 16.30
CA GLY A 115 -13.45 20.35 17.45
C GLY A 115 -13.50 19.65 18.81
N VAL A 116 -13.72 18.33 18.83
CA VAL A 116 -13.59 17.48 20.01
C VAL A 116 -12.48 16.47 19.74
N ILE A 117 -11.55 16.33 20.69
CA ILE A 117 -10.46 15.35 20.59
C ILE A 117 -10.86 14.13 21.40
N VAL A 118 -10.83 12.96 20.76
CA VAL A 118 -11.13 11.66 21.36
C VAL A 118 -9.87 10.79 21.33
N ASP A 119 -9.60 10.10 22.43
CA ASP A 119 -8.56 9.08 22.48
C ASP A 119 -9.10 7.77 21.91
N LEU A 120 -8.48 7.34 20.82
CA LEU A 120 -8.74 6.09 20.12
C LEU A 120 -7.87 4.98 20.70
N PRO A 121 -8.42 4.01 21.44
CA PRO A 121 -7.62 2.95 22.04
C PRO A 121 -6.98 2.06 20.97
N LEU A 122 -5.71 1.74 21.16
CA LEU A 122 -4.92 0.86 20.31
C LEU A 122 -4.50 -0.39 21.07
N SER A 123 -4.81 -1.55 20.50
CA SER A 123 -4.31 -2.84 20.92
C SER A 123 -2.83 -3.02 20.51
N ALA A 124 -2.14 -3.93 21.21
CA ALA A 124 -0.78 -4.30 20.85
C ALA A 124 -0.68 -4.86 19.43
N ALA A 125 -1.73 -5.51 18.93
CA ALA A 125 -1.80 -6.04 17.56
C ALA A 125 -1.87 -4.91 16.53
N GLU A 126 -2.71 -3.89 16.76
CA GLU A 126 -2.84 -2.71 15.88
C GLU A 126 -1.52 -1.92 15.83
N ILE A 127 -0.87 -1.70 16.98
CA ILE A 127 0.46 -1.06 17.02
C ILE A 127 1.49 -1.90 16.28
N SER A 128 1.51 -3.21 16.51
CA SER A 128 2.45 -4.11 15.84
C SER A 128 2.23 -4.14 14.33
N HIS A 129 0.97 -4.08 13.88
CA HIS A 129 0.63 -4.01 12.47
C HIS A 129 1.08 -2.69 11.84
N PHE A 130 0.79 -1.55 12.49
CA PHE A 130 1.22 -0.24 12.05
C PHE A 130 2.75 -0.12 11.97
N VAL A 131 3.46 -0.50 13.05
CA VAL A 131 4.92 -0.52 13.08
C VAL A 131 5.48 -1.50 12.05
N GLY A 132 4.83 -2.65 11.87
CA GLY A 132 5.10 -3.58 10.79
C GLY A 132 5.09 -2.86 9.44
N ARG A 133 4.02 -2.15 9.08
CA ARG A 133 3.95 -1.40 7.81
C ARG A 133 5.08 -0.37 7.65
N LEU A 134 5.49 0.31 8.72
CA LEU A 134 6.59 1.27 8.71
C LEU A 134 7.98 0.65 8.67
N CYS A 135 8.15 -0.53 9.28
CA CYS A 135 9.45 -1.14 9.55
C CYS A 135 9.68 -2.44 8.80
N LEU A 136 8.70 -2.92 8.03
CA LEU A 136 8.79 -4.14 7.21
C LEU A 136 10.16 -4.12 6.54
N HIS A 137 10.96 -5.10 6.92
CA HIS A 137 12.33 -5.26 6.51
C HIS A 137 12.36 -5.32 5.00
N ARG A 138 12.86 -4.26 4.38
CA ARG A 138 13.02 -4.26 2.94
C ARG A 138 14.43 -3.85 2.71
N HIS A 139 15.23 -4.86 2.47
CA HIS A 139 16.58 -4.62 2.02
C HIS A 139 16.42 -3.88 0.70
N MET A 140 16.84 -2.62 0.67
CA MET A 140 16.96 -1.87 -0.56
C MET A 140 18.43 -1.88 -0.90
N ALA A 141 18.77 -2.45 -2.06
CA ALA A 141 20.13 -2.42 -2.56
C ALA A 141 20.63 -0.96 -2.57
N PRO A 142 21.76 -0.63 -1.92
CA PRO A 142 22.27 0.74 -1.85
C PRO A 142 22.40 1.39 -3.23
N GLU A 143 22.80 0.61 -4.24
CA GLU A 143 22.97 1.06 -5.62
C GLU A 143 21.63 1.50 -6.24
N LEU A 144 20.54 0.76 -5.97
CA LEU A 144 19.21 1.15 -6.44
C LEU A 144 18.75 2.45 -5.77
N LEU A 145 19.03 2.61 -4.46
CA LEU A 145 18.69 3.83 -3.74
C LEU A 145 19.45 5.04 -4.29
N GLU A 146 20.73 4.87 -4.62
CA GLU A 146 21.55 5.91 -5.26
C GLU A 146 21.04 6.27 -6.65
N GLU A 147 20.70 5.27 -7.48
CA GLU A 147 20.11 5.50 -8.79
C GLU A 147 18.80 6.29 -8.68
N ILE A 148 17.90 5.92 -7.77
CA ILE A 148 16.63 6.63 -7.58
C ILE A 148 16.88 8.07 -7.08
N ARG A 149 17.81 8.26 -6.15
CA ARG A 149 18.16 9.60 -5.62
C ARG A 149 18.80 10.51 -6.66
N SER A 150 19.33 9.96 -7.75
CA SER A 150 19.88 10.72 -8.87
C SER A 150 18.81 11.24 -9.85
N ILE A 151 17.55 10.83 -9.71
CA ILE A 151 16.44 11.26 -10.56
C ILE A 151 16.08 12.72 -10.25
N GLU A 152 15.98 13.54 -11.29
CA GLU A 152 15.43 14.88 -11.21
C GLU A 152 13.96 14.91 -11.69
N PRO A 153 13.08 15.68 -11.03
CA PRO A 153 13.32 16.51 -9.85
C PRO A 153 13.44 15.67 -8.55
N LEU A 154 14.12 16.22 -7.53
CA LEU A 154 14.31 15.57 -6.23
C LEU A 154 12.98 15.12 -5.59
N SER A 155 11.89 15.87 -5.82
CA SER A 155 10.55 15.48 -5.34
C SER A 155 10.08 14.14 -5.90
N LEU A 156 10.38 13.85 -7.18
CA LEU A 156 10.04 12.59 -7.83
C LEU A 156 10.90 11.44 -7.27
N ALA A 157 12.21 11.66 -7.12
CA ALA A 157 13.10 10.69 -6.48
C ALA A 157 12.61 10.32 -5.08
N MET A 158 12.21 11.32 -4.29
CA MET A 158 11.67 11.09 -2.95
C MET A 158 10.37 10.29 -2.97
N ASP A 159 9.44 10.59 -3.88
CA ASP A 159 8.20 9.84 -4.02
C ASP A 159 8.46 8.37 -4.36
N MET A 160 9.40 8.08 -5.25
CA MET A 160 9.79 6.71 -5.59
C MET A 160 10.40 5.94 -4.41
N VAL A 161 11.28 6.60 -3.64
CA VAL A 161 11.84 6.02 -2.42
C VAL A 161 10.72 5.68 -1.43
N LEU A 162 9.77 6.60 -1.23
CA LEU A 162 8.62 6.37 -0.36
C LEU A 162 7.76 5.20 -0.86
N THR A 163 7.45 5.15 -2.16
CA THR A 163 6.68 4.06 -2.77
C THR A 163 7.32 2.71 -2.49
N LEU A 164 8.64 2.57 -2.69
CA LEU A 164 9.35 1.31 -2.41
C LEU A 164 9.28 0.94 -0.92
N TRP A 165 9.50 1.90 -0.03
CA TRP A 165 9.46 1.66 1.41
C TRP A 165 8.06 1.30 1.92
N THR A 166 6.98 1.74 1.27
CA THR A 166 5.60 1.38 1.69
C THR A 166 4.97 0.21 0.96
N SER A 167 5.48 -0.18 -0.20
CA SER A 167 4.94 -1.21 -1.10
C SER A 167 4.56 -2.61 -0.57
N GLY A 168 5.01 -3.05 0.60
CA GLY A 168 5.01 -4.45 1.04
C GLY A 168 6.32 -5.21 0.77
N MET A 169 7.09 -4.81 -0.24
CA MET A 169 8.08 -5.66 -0.92
C MET A 169 9.50 -5.67 -0.35
N ASP A 170 10.06 -6.85 -0.07
CA ASP A 170 11.52 -6.98 0.05
C ASP A 170 12.19 -6.84 -1.33
N VAL A 171 13.13 -5.89 -1.46
CA VAL A 171 13.79 -5.59 -2.74
C VAL A 171 15.05 -6.43 -2.85
N LEU A 172 14.86 -7.74 -3.00
CA LEU A 172 15.96 -8.66 -3.30
C LEU A 172 16.63 -8.31 -4.63
N GLU A 173 17.87 -8.77 -4.81
CA GLU A 173 18.73 -8.49 -5.97
C GLU A 173 17.99 -8.60 -7.31
N GLY A 174 17.22 -9.67 -7.53
CA GLY A 174 16.45 -9.87 -8.76
C GLY A 174 15.37 -8.82 -9.02
N ARG A 175 14.71 -8.28 -7.98
CA ARG A 175 13.72 -7.19 -8.12
C ARG A 175 14.41 -5.84 -8.26
N ALA A 176 15.53 -5.65 -7.56
CA ALA A 176 16.37 -4.46 -7.67
C ALA A 176 16.85 -4.26 -9.11
N GLU A 177 17.35 -5.30 -9.77
CA GLU A 177 17.81 -5.22 -11.17
C GLU A 177 16.70 -4.83 -12.15
N ILE A 178 15.46 -5.27 -11.90
CA ILE A 178 14.31 -4.90 -12.75
C ILE A 178 13.94 -3.43 -12.53
N LEU A 179 13.99 -2.94 -11.29
CA LEU A 179 13.78 -1.52 -10.99
C LEU A 179 14.90 -0.65 -11.55
N LYS A 180 16.17 -1.08 -11.48
CA LYS A 180 17.29 -0.39 -12.14
C LYS A 180 17.10 -0.32 -13.65
N ARG A 181 16.69 -1.44 -14.27
CA ARG A 181 16.34 -1.48 -15.70
C ARG A 181 15.21 -0.52 -16.04
N LEU A 182 14.18 -0.43 -15.20
CA LEU A 182 13.10 0.53 -15.36
C LEU A 182 13.62 1.97 -15.28
N VAL A 183 14.36 2.33 -14.22
CA VAL A 183 14.93 3.67 -14.04
C VAL A 183 15.83 4.03 -15.22
N ALA A 184 16.69 3.13 -15.66
CA ALA A 184 17.61 3.37 -16.76
C ALA A 184 16.90 3.64 -18.09
N LYS A 185 15.80 2.95 -18.38
CA LYS A 185 15.05 3.05 -19.64
C LYS A 185 14.00 4.16 -19.67
N GLU A 186 13.33 4.38 -18.54
CA GLU A 186 12.15 5.25 -18.45
C GLU A 186 12.42 6.57 -17.76
N LYS A 187 13.63 6.83 -17.23
CA LYS A 187 13.95 8.15 -16.67
C LYS A 187 13.74 9.24 -17.72
N GLY A 188 12.93 10.24 -17.38
CA GLY A 188 12.54 11.33 -18.28
C GLY A 188 11.32 11.06 -19.15
N ASN A 189 10.72 9.86 -19.09
CA ASN A 189 9.40 9.61 -19.65
C ASN A 189 8.33 10.33 -18.81
N GLN A 190 7.33 10.94 -19.47
CA GLN A 190 6.21 11.59 -18.80
C GLN A 190 5.40 10.64 -17.89
N HIS A 191 5.39 9.33 -18.20
CA HIS A 191 4.67 8.29 -17.45
C HIS A 191 5.55 7.52 -16.46
N PHE A 192 6.77 8.00 -16.20
CA PHE A 192 7.75 7.25 -15.42
C PHE A 192 7.28 6.96 -13.99
N SER A 193 6.60 7.91 -13.34
CA SER A 193 6.05 7.73 -11.99
C SER A 193 5.00 6.62 -11.95
N GLU A 194 4.13 6.59 -12.95
CA GLU A 194 3.05 5.62 -13.11
C GLU A 194 3.62 4.23 -13.40
N PHE A 195 4.62 4.14 -14.29
CA PHE A 195 5.34 2.89 -14.54
C PHE A 195 6.03 2.35 -13.29
N PHE A 196 6.67 3.23 -12.52
CA PHE A 196 7.32 2.86 -11.27
C PHE A 196 6.32 2.33 -10.25
N ASN A 197 5.23 3.06 -10.02
CA ASN A 197 4.17 2.65 -9.09
C ASN A 197 3.52 1.32 -9.51
N LEU A 198 3.23 1.15 -10.81
CA LEU A 198 2.69 -0.10 -11.34
C LEU A 198 3.68 -1.26 -11.14
N MET A 199 4.95 -1.07 -11.48
CA MET A 199 5.98 -2.10 -11.32
C MET A 199 6.11 -2.53 -9.86
N VAL A 200 6.17 -1.56 -8.94
CA VAL A 200 6.28 -1.84 -7.50
C VAL A 200 5.04 -2.57 -6.98
N LYS A 201 3.84 -2.18 -7.43
CA LYS A 201 2.59 -2.89 -7.09
C LYS A 201 2.61 -4.33 -7.57
N VAL A 202 2.98 -4.56 -8.83
CA VAL A 202 3.07 -5.91 -9.41
C VAL A 202 4.11 -6.75 -8.66
N MET A 203 5.28 -6.19 -8.35
CA MET A 203 6.30 -6.90 -7.58
C MET A 203 5.83 -7.24 -6.16
N ALA A 204 5.09 -6.35 -5.49
CA ALA A 204 4.57 -6.60 -4.15
C ALA A 204 3.57 -7.76 -4.09
N GLU A 205 2.77 -7.94 -5.15
CA GLU A 205 1.80 -9.04 -5.25
C GLU A 205 2.42 -10.34 -5.80
N ALA A 206 3.51 -10.25 -6.55
CA ALA A 206 4.12 -11.40 -7.21
C ALA A 206 4.85 -12.32 -6.22
N PRO A 207 4.82 -13.65 -6.43
CA PRO A 207 5.75 -14.57 -5.76
C PRO A 207 7.22 -14.20 -6.06
N MET A 208 8.13 -14.54 -5.14
CA MET A 208 9.54 -14.14 -5.22
C MET A 208 10.33 -14.87 -6.32
N ASP A 209 9.93 -16.10 -6.63
CA ASP A 209 10.61 -17.06 -7.49
C ASP A 209 10.17 -16.98 -8.97
N VAL A 210 9.13 -16.21 -9.27
CA VAL A 210 8.60 -16.09 -10.63
C VAL A 210 9.49 -15.19 -11.48
N PRO A 211 9.99 -15.66 -12.65
CA PRO A 211 10.86 -14.88 -13.51
C PRO A 211 10.11 -13.76 -14.24
N TRP A 212 10.77 -12.60 -14.39
CA TRP A 212 10.25 -11.49 -15.19
C TRP A 212 10.32 -11.80 -16.69
N PRO A 213 9.32 -11.40 -17.49
CA PRO A 213 8.21 -10.49 -17.17
C PRO A 213 6.88 -11.17 -16.79
N GLN A 214 6.85 -12.46 -16.43
CA GLN A 214 5.59 -13.19 -16.20
C GLN A 214 4.63 -12.50 -15.22
N PRO A 215 5.07 -11.92 -14.07
CA PRO A 215 4.15 -11.26 -13.16
C PRO A 215 3.41 -10.07 -13.77
N LEU A 216 4.10 -9.29 -14.61
CA LEU A 216 3.50 -8.13 -15.29
C LEU A 216 2.50 -8.57 -16.36
N LEU A 217 2.79 -9.66 -17.07
CA LEU A 217 1.84 -10.24 -18.03
C LEU A 217 0.58 -10.76 -17.34
N HIS A 218 0.70 -11.40 -16.17
CA HIS A 218 -0.46 -11.80 -15.37
C HIS A 218 -1.24 -10.60 -14.83
N ALA A 219 -0.56 -9.54 -14.37
CA ALA A 219 -1.22 -8.30 -13.96
C ALA A 219 -2.00 -7.66 -15.12
N ARG A 220 -1.42 -7.60 -16.32
CA ARG A 220 -2.09 -7.12 -17.53
C ARG A 220 -3.37 -7.91 -17.82
N ARG A 221 -3.31 -9.25 -17.80
CA ARG A 221 -4.49 -10.11 -18.00
C ARG A 221 -5.61 -9.86 -16.98
N ARG A 222 -5.26 -9.64 -15.70
CA ARG A 222 -6.25 -9.26 -14.67
C ARG A 222 -6.89 -7.90 -14.97
N LEU A 223 -6.12 -6.93 -15.47
CA LEU A 223 -6.64 -5.62 -15.89
C LEU A 223 -7.57 -5.73 -17.11
N GLU A 224 -7.25 -6.56 -18.11
CA GLU A 224 -8.13 -6.82 -19.25
C GLU A 224 -9.50 -7.40 -18.83
N GLN A 225 -9.49 -8.33 -17.88
CA GLN A 225 -10.69 -8.91 -17.30
C GLN A 225 -11.50 -7.87 -16.53
N ARG A 226 -10.85 -7.07 -15.68
CA ARG A 226 -11.49 -5.95 -14.95
C ARG A 226 -12.10 -4.94 -15.91
N TYR A 227 -11.39 -4.56 -16.97
CA TYR A 227 -11.88 -3.60 -17.96
C TYR A 227 -13.14 -4.11 -18.69
N SER A 228 -13.12 -5.39 -19.08
CA SER A 228 -14.26 -6.06 -19.71
C SER A 228 -15.46 -6.15 -18.74
N GLY A 229 -15.20 -6.36 -17.45
CA GLY A 229 -16.20 -6.29 -16.39
C GLY A 229 -16.80 -4.88 -16.26
N ALA A 230 -15.96 -3.87 -16.05
CA ALA A 230 -16.36 -2.48 -15.87
C ALA A 230 -17.21 -1.97 -17.06
N LYS A 231 -16.82 -2.30 -18.31
CA LYS A 231 -17.63 -1.96 -19.50
C LYS A 231 -19.04 -2.55 -19.47
N ARG A 232 -19.18 -3.81 -19.05
CA ARG A 232 -20.49 -4.46 -18.94
C ARG A 232 -21.33 -3.80 -17.86
N VAL A 233 -20.73 -3.44 -16.73
CA VAL A 233 -21.40 -2.73 -15.63
C VAL A 233 -21.85 -1.33 -16.07
N ALA A 234 -20.96 -0.54 -16.67
CA ALA A 234 -21.29 0.79 -17.17
C ALA A 234 -22.45 0.75 -18.18
N ALA A 235 -22.40 -0.17 -19.15
CA ALA A 235 -23.48 -0.36 -20.12
C ALA A 235 -24.82 -0.80 -19.48
N ALA A 236 -24.78 -1.58 -18.39
CA ALA A 236 -25.97 -1.99 -17.65
C ALA A 236 -26.56 -0.83 -16.82
N LEU A 237 -25.71 0.02 -16.25
CA LEU A 237 -26.11 1.24 -15.54
C LEU A 237 -26.78 2.25 -16.49
N GLU A 238 -26.19 2.49 -17.67
CA GLU A 238 -26.77 3.36 -18.71
C GLU A 238 -28.14 2.88 -19.21
N ARG A 239 -28.37 1.56 -19.20
CA ARG A 239 -29.64 0.95 -19.62
C ARG A 239 -30.69 0.86 -18.49
N GLY A 240 -30.36 1.35 -17.29
CA GLY A 240 -31.27 1.34 -16.14
C GLY A 240 -31.55 -0.04 -15.54
N THR A 241 -30.76 -1.06 -15.88
CA THR A 241 -30.97 -2.45 -15.44
C THR A 241 -30.18 -2.77 -14.17
N MET A 242 -30.43 -2.00 -13.10
CA MET A 242 -29.79 -2.22 -11.78
C MET A 242 -30.14 -3.59 -11.18
N GLU A 243 -31.35 -4.11 -11.42
CA GLU A 243 -31.77 -5.45 -10.97
C GLU A 243 -30.87 -6.55 -11.54
N THR A 244 -30.37 -6.42 -12.78
CA THR A 244 -29.47 -7.40 -13.40
C THR A 244 -28.10 -7.43 -12.73
N LEU A 245 -27.60 -6.28 -12.28
CA LEU A 245 -26.32 -6.19 -11.56
C LEU A 245 -26.43 -6.82 -10.17
N LEU A 246 -27.50 -6.50 -9.42
CA LEU A 246 -27.74 -7.05 -8.08
C LEU A 246 -27.97 -8.57 -8.09
N LEU A 247 -28.67 -9.09 -9.10
CA LEU A 247 -28.96 -10.53 -9.23
C LEU A 247 -27.76 -11.36 -9.71
N SER A 248 -26.81 -10.75 -10.41
CA SER A 248 -25.62 -11.45 -10.94
C SER A 248 -24.56 -11.78 -9.89
N GLY A 249 -24.65 -11.22 -8.68
CA GLY A 249 -23.65 -11.41 -7.62
C GLY A 249 -22.31 -10.73 -7.89
N ASP A 250 -22.17 -10.03 -9.03
CA ASP A 250 -21.03 -9.17 -9.31
C ASP A 250 -21.10 -7.97 -8.35
N ARG A 251 -20.37 -8.09 -7.23
CA ARG A 251 -20.05 -6.92 -6.40
C ARG A 251 -19.49 -5.86 -7.34
N VAL A 252 -20.07 -4.66 -7.33
CA VAL A 252 -19.65 -3.53 -8.17
C VAL A 252 -18.26 -3.09 -7.73
N LEU A 253 -17.24 -3.83 -8.16
CA LEU A 253 -15.84 -3.53 -7.93
C LEU A 253 -15.40 -2.68 -9.13
N ASP A 254 -15.31 -1.36 -8.90
CA ASP A 254 -15.00 -0.30 -9.86
C ASP A 254 -15.93 -0.22 -11.09
N ALA A 255 -16.83 0.76 -11.08
CA ALA A 255 -17.70 1.09 -12.21
C ALA A 255 -17.10 2.10 -13.19
N ASP A 256 -15.78 2.34 -13.16
CA ASP A 256 -15.10 3.32 -14.02
C ASP A 256 -14.23 2.61 -15.07
N PRO A 257 -14.74 2.40 -16.31
CA PRO A 257 -13.97 1.78 -17.38
C PRO A 257 -12.79 2.62 -17.85
N GLU A 258 -12.85 3.95 -17.72
CA GLU A 258 -11.80 4.85 -18.24
C GLU A 258 -10.53 4.67 -17.41
N ARG A 259 -10.67 4.70 -16.08
CA ARG A 259 -9.56 4.46 -15.16
C ARG A 259 -8.88 3.10 -15.37
N VAL A 260 -9.67 2.04 -15.59
CA VAL A 260 -9.09 0.70 -15.83
C VAL A 260 -8.41 0.62 -17.21
N ALA A 261 -8.90 1.37 -18.21
CA ALA A 261 -8.25 1.46 -19.52
C ALA A 261 -6.88 2.14 -19.43
N GLU A 262 -6.76 3.20 -18.62
CA GLU A 262 -5.49 3.89 -18.38
C GLU A 262 -4.46 2.96 -17.70
N GLU A 263 -4.86 2.23 -16.65
CA GLU A 263 -4.00 1.24 -16.00
C GLU A 263 -3.55 0.13 -16.98
N LEU A 264 -4.44 -0.32 -17.86
CA LEU A 264 -4.13 -1.33 -18.87
C LEU A 264 -3.12 -0.79 -19.91
N TYR A 265 -3.34 0.42 -20.42
CA TYR A 265 -2.42 1.08 -21.35
C TYR A 265 -1.02 1.26 -20.77
N LEU A 266 -0.94 1.64 -19.49
CA LEU A 266 0.33 1.77 -18.78
C LEU A 266 1.06 0.42 -18.69
N ALA A 267 0.34 -0.66 -18.39
CA ALA A 267 0.92 -2.01 -18.32
C ALA A 267 1.46 -2.50 -19.67
N GLU A 268 0.71 -2.26 -20.76
CA GLU A 268 1.13 -2.62 -22.13
C GLU A 268 2.35 -1.82 -22.58
N SER A 269 2.33 -0.50 -22.37
CA SER A 269 3.44 0.39 -22.72
C SER A 269 4.72 0.00 -21.98
N LEU A 270 4.58 -0.34 -20.69
CA LEU A 270 5.70 -0.79 -19.86
C LEU A 270 6.27 -2.13 -20.32
N LEU A 271 5.41 -3.10 -20.68
CA LEU A 271 5.83 -4.37 -21.27
C LEU A 271 6.58 -4.16 -22.59
N HIS A 272 6.06 -3.31 -23.48
CA HIS A 272 6.70 -2.97 -24.75
C HIS A 272 8.08 -2.37 -24.55
N SER A 273 8.24 -1.44 -23.61
CA SER A 273 9.52 -0.77 -23.40
C SER A 273 10.57 -1.68 -22.75
N LEU A 274 10.18 -2.35 -21.66
CA LEU A 274 11.13 -3.15 -20.90
C LEU A 274 11.41 -4.47 -21.59
N TRP A 275 10.39 -5.14 -22.14
CA TRP A 275 10.48 -6.45 -22.79
C TRP A 275 9.75 -6.45 -24.16
N PRO A 276 10.32 -5.80 -25.20
CA PRO A 276 9.67 -5.66 -26.50
C PRO A 276 9.30 -6.98 -27.17
N GLY A 277 10.00 -8.08 -26.83
CA GLY A 277 9.74 -9.43 -27.32
C GLY A 277 8.82 -10.29 -26.44
N ALA A 278 8.22 -9.76 -25.36
CA ALA A 278 7.30 -10.49 -24.48
C ALA A 278 5.84 -10.47 -24.93
N LEU A 279 5.51 -9.58 -25.87
CA LEU A 279 4.18 -9.41 -26.44
C LEU A 279 3.77 -10.37 -27.57
N PRO A 280 4.60 -11.32 -28.06
CA PRO A 280 4.10 -12.41 -28.91
C PRO A 280 3.21 -13.43 -28.18
N TRP A 281 3.05 -13.34 -26.86
CA TRP A 281 2.26 -14.34 -26.11
C TRP A 281 0.75 -14.29 -26.39
N ASP A 282 0.28 -13.25 -27.10
CA ASP A 282 -1.11 -13.11 -27.58
C ASP A 282 -1.33 -13.63 -29.02
N ALA A 283 -0.33 -14.23 -29.67
CA ALA A 283 -0.51 -14.74 -31.03
C ALA A 283 -1.26 -16.09 -31.12
N GLY A 284 -1.71 -16.71 -30.03
CA GLY A 284 -2.42 -17.99 -30.18
C GLY A 284 -2.76 -18.85 -28.96
N VAL A 285 -2.89 -18.33 -27.74
CA VAL A 285 -3.41 -19.15 -26.63
C VAL A 285 -4.88 -18.83 -26.41
N GLN A 286 -5.72 -19.59 -27.11
CA GLN A 286 -7.12 -19.75 -26.77
C GLN A 286 -7.25 -20.15 -25.30
N SER A 287 -8.13 -19.45 -24.59
CA SER A 287 -8.99 -19.97 -23.52
C SER A 287 -8.90 -21.49 -23.34
N ARG A 288 -8.15 -21.94 -22.34
CA ARG A 288 -8.36 -23.13 -21.48
C ARG A 288 -7.18 -23.26 -20.52
N GLU A 289 -7.43 -23.88 -19.37
CA GLU A 289 -6.46 -24.24 -18.32
C GLU A 289 -6.14 -23.14 -17.29
N PHE A 290 -7.16 -22.78 -16.49
CA PHE A 290 -7.02 -22.91 -15.04
C PHE A 290 -7.53 -24.32 -14.68
N ASP A 291 -6.79 -25.36 -15.07
CA ASP A 291 -6.88 -26.65 -14.41
C ASP A 291 -5.86 -26.61 -13.29
N PHE A 292 -6.34 -26.36 -12.08
CA PHE A 292 -5.62 -26.74 -10.88
C PHE A 292 -5.61 -28.27 -10.81
N GLU A 293 -4.72 -28.93 -11.55
CA GLU A 293 -4.40 -30.33 -11.32
C GLU A 293 -2.88 -30.61 -11.43
N ASN A 294 -2.38 -31.19 -10.33
CA ASN A 294 -1.21 -32.07 -10.16
C ASN A 294 0.18 -31.46 -9.86
N ASN A 295 0.49 -31.32 -8.56
CA ASN A 295 1.26 -32.35 -7.81
C ASN A 295 1.30 -32.05 -6.31
#